data_AF-T2SXD1-F1
#
_entry.id   AF-T2SXD1-F1
#
_cell.length_a   1.000
_cell.length_b   1.000
_cell.length_c   1.000
_cell.angle_alpha   90.00
_cell.angle_beta   90.00
_cell.angle_gamma   90.00
#
_symmetry.space_group_name_H-M   'P 1'
#
loop_
_entity.id
_entity.type
_entity.pdbx_description
1 polymer ?
#
loop_
_entity_poly.entity_id
_entity_poly.type
_entity_poly.pdbx_seq_one_letter_code
_entity_poly.pdbx_strand_id
1 'polypeptide(L)'
;KNTCDGEKMVQKIGILGAMREEITPILELFGVGFEEIPLGGNVFHKGVYHNKEIIVAYSKIGKVHSTLTTTSMILAFGVQKVLFSGVAGSLVKDLKINDLLVATQLVQHDVDLSAFDHPLGFIP
;
A
#
# COMPACT_ATOMS: atom_id res chain seq x y z
N LYS A 1 35.79 -6.23 24.18
CA LYS A 1 34.38 -6.37 24.63
C LYS A 1 33.62 -5.21 23.99
N ASN A 2 33.23 -5.37 22.72
CA ASN A 2 31.84 -5.66 22.29
C ASN A 2 30.86 -4.60 22.83
N THR A 3 30.05 -3.88 22.07
CA THR A 3 29.66 -3.82 20.65
C THR A 3 28.61 -2.71 20.66
N CYS A 4 28.72 -1.64 19.87
CA CYS A 4 27.63 -0.68 19.63
C CYS A 4 27.96 0.12 18.35
N ASP A 5 28.15 -0.58 17.23
CA ASP A 5 28.00 0.06 15.93
C ASP A 5 26.51 0.35 15.77
N GLY A 6 26.14 1.63 15.66
CA GLY A 6 24.75 2.06 15.54
C GLY A 6 24.07 1.35 14.38
N GLU A 7 23.04 0.55 14.69
CA GLU A 7 22.18 -0.07 13.69
C GLU A 7 21.57 1.04 12.84
N LYS A 8 22.09 1.24 11.62
CA LYS A 8 21.42 2.06 10.62
C LYS A 8 20.04 1.46 10.41
N MET A 9 19.00 2.15 10.86
CA MET A 9 17.60 1.78 10.62
C MET A 9 17.38 1.57 9.12
N VAL A 10 17.25 0.31 8.72
CA VAL A 10 16.90 -0.07 7.35
C VAL A 10 15.49 0.42 7.10
N GLN A 11 15.32 1.35 6.16
CA GLN A 11 13.99 1.86 5.82
C GLN A 11 13.12 0.74 5.24
N LYS A 12 11.90 0.63 5.75
CA LYS A 12 10.91 -0.36 5.33
C LYS A 12 9.75 0.31 4.60
N ILE A 13 9.60 -0.02 3.32
CA ILE A 13 8.58 0.56 2.43
C ILE A 13 7.63 -0.53 1.97
N GLY A 14 6.34 -0.31 2.17
CA GLY A 14 5.26 -1.14 1.62
C GLY A 14 4.82 -0.58 0.28
N ILE A 15 4.61 -1.46 -0.69
CA ILE A 15 3.99 -1.13 -1.97
C ILE A 15 2.75 -2.00 -2.13
N LEU A 16 1.61 -1.34 -2.26
CA LEU A 16 0.29 -1.97 -2.23
C LEU A 16 -0.42 -1.73 -3.57
N GLY A 17 -0.92 -2.80 -4.17
CA GLY A 17 -1.95 -2.74 -5.21
C GLY A 17 -3.27 -3.33 -4.74
N ALA A 18 -4.34 -3.20 -5.51
CA ALA A 18 -5.61 -3.89 -5.25
C ALA A 18 -5.67 -5.25 -5.98
N MET A 19 -5.12 -5.32 -7.18
CA MET A 19 -5.15 -6.49 -8.06
C MET A 19 -3.73 -6.99 -8.37
N ARG A 20 -3.62 -8.24 -8.83
CA ARG A 20 -2.32 -8.86 -9.12
C ARG A 20 -1.58 -8.12 -10.22
N GLU A 21 -2.31 -7.75 -11.26
CA GLU A 21 -1.86 -7.04 -12.46
C GLU A 21 -1.21 -5.69 -12.12
N GLU A 22 -1.58 -5.09 -10.99
CA GLU A 22 -1.04 -3.79 -10.54
C GLU A 22 0.31 -3.95 -9.83
N ILE A 23 0.62 -5.14 -9.29
CA ILE A 23 1.89 -5.39 -8.58
C ILE A 23 2.90 -6.21 -9.40
N THR A 24 2.45 -7.01 -10.37
CA THR A 24 3.34 -7.83 -11.20
C THR A 24 4.44 -6.99 -11.88
N PRO A 25 4.12 -5.85 -12.53
CA PRO A 25 5.15 -5.01 -13.14
C PRO A 25 6.13 -4.42 -12.12
N ILE A 26 5.69 -4.21 -10.88
CA ILE A 26 6.52 -3.67 -9.80
C ILE A 26 7.54 -4.71 -9.35
N LEU A 27 7.10 -5.96 -9.15
CA LEU A 27 7.98 -7.08 -8.80
C LEU A 27 9.06 -7.30 -9.88
N GLU A 28 8.65 -7.25 -11.15
CA GLU A 28 9.55 -7.36 -12.30
C GLU A 28 10.56 -6.20 -12.36
N LEU A 29 10.10 -4.96 -12.12
CA LEU A 29 10.93 -3.76 -12.17
C LEU A 29 12.05 -3.78 -11.12
N PHE A 30 11.78 -4.28 -9.91
CA PHE A 30 12.82 -4.40 -8.89
C PHE A 30 13.88 -5.42 -9.27
N GLY A 31 13.50 -6.50 -9.96
CA GLY A 31 14.44 -7.52 -10.44
C GLY A 31 15.25 -8.20 -9.34
N VAL A 32 14.74 -8.22 -8.10
CA VAL A 32 15.36 -8.87 -6.95
C VAL A 32 14.66 -10.18 -6.61
N GLY A 33 15.37 -11.08 -5.91
CA GLY A 33 14.73 -12.26 -5.33
C GLY A 33 13.81 -11.86 -4.19
N PHE A 34 12.50 -12.00 -4.38
CA PHE A 34 11.51 -11.80 -3.33
C PHE A 34 11.25 -13.12 -2.60
N GLU A 35 11.23 -13.07 -1.26
CA GLU A 35 10.69 -14.11 -0.40
C GLU A 35 9.16 -13.96 -0.33
N GLU A 36 8.41 -15.02 -0.62
CA GLU A 36 6.96 -15.03 -0.44
C GLU A 36 6.59 -15.42 0.99
N ILE A 37 5.85 -14.56 1.66
CA ILE A 37 5.44 -14.72 3.06
C ILE A 37 3.90 -14.78 3.10
N PRO A 38 3.30 -15.96 3.28
CA PRO A 38 1.85 -16.08 3.45
C PRO A 38 1.42 -15.57 4.83
N LEU A 39 0.45 -14.66 4.86
CA LEU A 39 -0.10 -14.09 6.10
C LEU A 39 -1.54 -13.61 5.88
N GLY A 40 -2.45 -13.92 6.81
CA GLY A 40 -3.82 -13.38 6.81
C GLY A 40 -4.63 -13.70 5.55
N GLY A 41 -4.37 -14.83 4.88
CA GLY A 41 -5.03 -15.18 3.62
C GLY A 41 -4.56 -14.36 2.40
N ASN A 42 -3.37 -13.76 2.50
CA ASN A 42 -2.68 -13.05 1.44
C ASN A 42 -1.20 -13.49 1.34
N VAL A 43 -0.50 -13.06 0.29
CA VAL A 43 0.94 -13.29 0.10
C VAL A 43 1.66 -11.95 0.02
N PHE A 44 2.72 -11.81 0.81
CA PHE A 44 3.59 -10.63 0.83
C PHE A 44 4.93 -11.01 0.22
N HIS A 45 5.41 -10.22 -0.73
CA HIS A 45 6.70 -10.38 -1.36
C HIS A 45 7.71 -9.48 -0.66
N LYS A 46 8.65 -10.07 0.07
CA LYS A 46 9.69 -9.35 0.82
C LYS A 46 11.00 -9.38 0.05
N GLY A 47 11.59 -8.21 -0.19
CA GLY A 47 12.87 -8.08 -0.88
C GLY A 47 13.72 -6.95 -0.30
N VAL A 48 14.98 -6.88 -0.73
CA VAL A 48 15.89 -5.78 -0.39
C VAL A 48 16.34 -5.08 -1.66
N TYR A 49 16.12 -3.77 -1.74
CA TYR A 49 16.50 -2.94 -2.88
C TYR A 49 17.19 -1.66 -2.40
N HIS A 50 18.42 -1.40 -2.86
CA HIS A 50 19.25 -0.26 -2.42
C HIS A 50 19.26 -0.02 -0.90
N ASN A 51 19.54 -1.07 -0.12
CA ASN A 51 19.58 -1.04 1.35
C ASN A 51 18.25 -0.61 2.01
N LYS A 52 17.13 -0.86 1.33
CA LYS A 52 15.77 -0.71 1.87
C LYS A 52 15.05 -2.05 1.80
N GLU A 53 14.31 -2.38 2.85
CA GLU A 53 13.42 -3.53 2.83
C GLU A 53 12.11 -3.12 2.16
N ILE A 54 11.72 -3.84 1.12
CA ILE A 54 10.52 -3.58 0.33
C ILE A 54 9.55 -4.73 0.57
N ILE A 55 8.31 -4.40 0.92
CA ILE A 55 7.21 -5.34 1.08
C ILE A 55 6.17 -5.03 0.01
N VAL A 56 5.98 -5.93 -0.96
CA VAL A 56 4.99 -5.77 -2.03
C VAL A 56 3.84 -6.74 -1.81
N ALA A 57 2.60 -6.29 -1.91
CA ALA A 57 1.43 -7.18 -1.92
C ALA A 57 0.28 -6.53 -2.69
N TYR A 58 -0.65 -7.34 -3.20
CA TYR A 58 -1.94 -6.85 -3.65
C TYR A 58 -2.98 -7.19 -2.58
N SER A 59 -3.90 -6.26 -2.27
CA SER A 59 -4.83 -6.47 -1.16
C SER A 59 -6.01 -7.37 -1.49
N LYS A 60 -6.36 -7.53 -2.77
CA LYS A 60 -7.72 -7.79 -3.28
C LYS A 60 -8.57 -6.50 -3.22
N ILE A 61 -9.71 -6.53 -3.90
CA ILE A 61 -10.60 -5.37 -4.05
C ILE A 61 -11.37 -5.09 -2.75
N GLY A 62 -11.51 -3.80 -2.42
CA GLY A 62 -12.42 -3.31 -1.39
C GLY A 62 -11.73 -2.77 -0.14
N LYS A 63 -12.49 -1.99 0.64
CA LYS A 63 -12.01 -1.26 1.84
C LYS A 63 -11.51 -2.20 2.94
N VAL A 64 -12.19 -3.33 3.16
CA VAL A 64 -11.80 -4.30 4.20
C VAL A 64 -10.47 -4.98 3.86
N HIS A 65 -10.31 -5.44 2.63
CA HIS A 65 -9.11 -6.13 2.15
C HIS A 65 -7.87 -5.22 2.14
N SER A 66 -8.01 -3.99 1.66
CA SER A 66 -6.94 -2.98 1.67
C SER A 66 -6.55 -2.59 3.08
N THR A 67 -7.52 -2.42 3.99
CA THR A 67 -7.27 -2.17 5.41
C THR A 67 -6.49 -3.30 6.06
N LEU A 68 -6.90 -4.55 5.85
CA LEU A 68 -6.23 -5.73 6.42
C LEU A 68 -4.77 -5.81 5.93
N THR A 69 -4.56 -5.74 4.62
CA THR A 69 -3.22 -5.86 4.02
C THR A 69 -2.29 -4.74 4.47
N THR A 70 -2.78 -3.50 4.51
CA THR A 70 -2.00 -2.33 4.99
C THR A 70 -1.66 -2.49 6.47
N THR A 71 -2.62 -2.93 7.29
CA THR A 71 -2.39 -3.18 8.72
C THR A 71 -1.34 -4.27 8.92
N SER A 72 -1.38 -5.36 8.15
CA SER A 72 -0.36 -6.41 8.17
C SER A 72 1.02 -5.88 7.75
N MET A 73 1.12 -5.04 6.72
CA MET A 73 2.38 -4.38 6.33
C MET A 73 3.00 -3.63 7.52
N ILE A 74 2.20 -2.84 8.22
CA ILE A 74 2.66 -2.01 9.33
C ILE A 74 3.03 -2.88 10.54
N LEU A 75 2.12 -3.73 11.00
CA LEU A 75 2.27 -4.44 12.27
C LEU A 75 3.18 -5.66 12.19
N ALA A 76 3.12 -6.45 11.11
CA ALA A 76 3.89 -7.69 11.00
C ALA A 76 5.29 -7.45 10.40
N PHE A 77 5.43 -6.47 9.50
CA PHE A 77 6.70 -6.20 8.81
C PHE A 77 7.40 -4.92 9.27
N GLY A 78 6.71 -4.06 10.03
CA GLY A 78 7.26 -2.79 10.49
C GLY A 78 7.40 -1.76 9.36
N VAL A 79 6.56 -1.84 8.33
CA VAL A 79 6.54 -0.85 7.24
C VAL A 79 6.24 0.54 7.79
N GLN A 80 7.07 1.52 7.41
CA GLN A 80 6.98 2.90 7.88
C GLN A 80 6.35 3.83 6.85
N LYS A 81 6.36 3.44 5.57
CA LYS A 81 5.78 4.19 4.46
C LYS A 81 5.06 3.23 3.53
N VAL A 82 3.84 3.56 3.15
CA VAL A 82 3.05 2.77 2.21
C VAL A 82 2.84 3.58 0.95
N LEU A 83 3.17 3.00 -0.19
CA LEU A 83 2.86 3.53 -1.52
C LEU A 83 1.75 2.68 -2.11
N PHE A 84 0.65 3.30 -2.52
CA PHE A 84 -0.42 2.62 -3.25
C PHE A 84 -0.27 2.88 -4.74
N SER A 85 -0.35 1.84 -5.55
CA SER A 85 -0.32 1.90 -7.02
C SER A 85 -1.47 1.09 -7.59
N GLY A 86 -2.27 1.71 -8.44
CA GLY A 86 -3.40 1.06 -9.08
C GLY A 86 -4.08 1.96 -10.10
N VAL A 87 -5.22 1.52 -10.60
CA VAL A 87 -6.02 2.26 -11.58
C VAL A 87 -7.23 2.93 -10.95
N ALA A 88 -7.69 4.04 -11.54
CA ALA A 88 -8.87 4.77 -11.08
C ALA A 88 -9.67 5.35 -12.25
N GLY A 89 -10.98 5.52 -12.05
CA GLY A 89 -11.83 6.28 -12.96
C GLY A 89 -11.72 7.78 -12.69
N SER A 90 -11.70 8.60 -13.74
CA SER A 90 -11.63 10.05 -13.60
C SER A 90 -13.01 10.69 -13.41
N LEU A 91 -13.09 11.63 -12.48
CA LEU A 91 -14.19 12.62 -12.38
C LEU A 91 -13.78 13.99 -12.93
N VAL A 92 -12.49 14.17 -13.26
CA VAL A 92 -11.92 15.41 -13.78
C VAL A 92 -11.98 15.37 -15.30
N LYS A 93 -12.66 16.34 -15.91
CA LYS A 93 -12.88 16.38 -17.37
C LYS A 93 -11.58 16.38 -18.18
N ASP A 94 -10.53 17.00 -17.66
CA ASP A 94 -9.27 17.17 -18.37
C ASP A 94 -8.29 16.01 -18.16
N LEU A 95 -8.59 15.07 -17.26
CA LEU A 95 -7.76 13.89 -17.01
C LEU A 95 -8.12 12.79 -18.02
N LYS A 96 -7.14 12.39 -18.82
CA LYS A 96 -7.28 11.42 -19.91
C LYS A 96 -6.87 10.02 -19.46
N ILE A 97 -7.22 9.03 -20.29
CA ILE A 97 -6.75 7.66 -20.11
C ILE A 97 -5.21 7.66 -20.12
N ASN A 98 -4.62 6.97 -19.15
CA ASN A 98 -3.16 6.87 -18.87
C ASN A 98 -2.51 8.11 -18.24
N ASP A 99 -3.27 9.14 -17.88
CA ASP A 99 -2.72 10.21 -17.04
C ASP A 99 -2.44 9.70 -15.62
N LEU A 100 -1.31 10.14 -15.05
CA LEU A 100 -0.94 9.83 -13.67
C LEU A 100 -1.51 10.88 -12.72
N LEU A 101 -2.23 10.43 -11.70
CA LEU A 101 -2.75 11.27 -10.64
C LEU A 101 -2.14 10.85 -9.29
N VAL A 102 -1.59 11.84 -8.57
CA VAL A 102 -1.14 11.66 -7.19
C VAL A 102 -2.17 12.30 -6.28
N ALA A 103 -2.81 11.49 -5.44
CA ALA A 103 -3.79 11.98 -4.49
C ALA A 103 -3.11 12.88 -3.43
N THR A 104 -3.66 14.08 -3.24
CA THR A 104 -3.26 14.98 -2.14
C THR A 104 -4.08 14.72 -0.87
N GLN A 105 -5.33 14.28 -1.07
CA GLN A 105 -6.30 13.94 -0.03
C GLN A 105 -7.19 12.81 -0.53
N LEU A 106 -7.76 12.04 0.41
CA LEU A 106 -8.61 10.88 0.14
C LEU A 106 -9.86 10.98 1.03
N VAL A 107 -11.01 10.53 0.52
CA VAL A 107 -12.28 10.48 1.25
C VAL A 107 -13.02 9.18 0.92
N GLN A 108 -13.84 8.69 1.85
CA GLN A 108 -14.76 7.58 1.59
C GLN A 108 -16.11 8.13 1.13
N HIS A 109 -16.35 8.17 -0.18
CA HIS A 109 -17.55 8.79 -0.75
C HIS A 109 -18.87 8.08 -0.40
N ASP A 110 -18.80 6.84 0.06
CA ASP A 110 -19.93 5.96 0.39
C ASP A 110 -20.24 5.93 1.89
N VAL A 111 -19.54 6.72 2.70
CA VAL A 111 -19.84 6.87 4.12
C VAL A 111 -20.92 7.93 4.32
N ASP A 112 -22.04 7.53 4.93
CA ASP A 112 -23.18 8.39 5.18
C ASP A 112 -23.65 8.26 6.63
N LEU A 113 -23.40 9.33 7.40
CA LEU A 113 -23.89 9.53 8.76
C LEU A 113 -24.81 10.76 8.83
N SER A 114 -25.45 11.13 7.72
CA SER A 114 -26.35 12.30 7.64
C SER A 114 -27.56 12.20 8.57
N ALA A 115 -27.97 10.99 8.95
CA ALA A 115 -28.99 10.75 9.97
C ALA A 115 -28.61 11.30 11.36
N PHE A 116 -27.33 11.60 11.58
CA PHE A 116 -26.77 12.19 12.81
C PHE A 116 -26.21 13.60 12.57
N ASP A 117 -26.68 14.30 11.53
CA ASP A 117 -26.24 15.66 11.16
C ASP A 117 -24.73 15.79 10.82
N HIS A 118 -24.08 14.71 10.38
CA HIS A 118 -22.70 14.74 9.91
C HIS A 118 -22.58 14.93 8.39
N PRO A 119 -21.50 15.58 7.89
CA PRO A 119 -21.23 15.67 6.45
C PRO A 119 -21.02 14.30 5.78
N LEU A 120 -21.34 14.18 4.49
CA LEU A 120 -21.01 12.97 3.71
C LEU A 120 -19.50 12.70 3.71
N GLY A 121 -19.12 11.43 3.85
CA GLY A 121 -17.72 11.01 3.92
C GLY A 121 -17.06 11.21 5.29
N PHE A 122 -17.78 11.74 6.28
CA PHE A 122 -17.26 11.92 7.64
C PHE A 122 -17.26 10.59 8.41
N ILE A 123 -16.12 10.29 9.04
CA ILE A 123 -15.98 9.21 10.00
C ILE A 123 -15.57 9.87 11.33
N PRO A 124 -16.29 9.60 12.44
CA PRO A 124 -15.98 10.16 13.75
C PRO A 124 -14.64 9.70 14.32
#